data_AF-A0AAV3WFQ2-F1
#
_entry.id   AF-A0AAV3WFQ2-F1
#
_cell.length_a   1.000
_cell.length_b   1.000
_cell.length_c   1.000
_cell.angle_alpha   90.00
_cell.angle_beta   90.00
_cell.angle_gamma   90.00
#
_symmetry.space_group_name_H-M   'P 1'
#
loop_
_entity.id
_entity.type
_entity.pdbx_description
1 polymer ?
#
loop_
_entity_poly.entity_id
_entity_poly.type
_entity_poly.pdbx_seq_one_letter_code
_entity_poly.pdbx_strand_id
1 'polypeptide(L)'
;MLPLFFLLIGGIALPGGAVYINQNRLGDRQWKSAVSAAGPCANMIVVLLLSLLFRVGQNWDISSWIFPSLAGSVVLNIYVVLINLLPIPSLDGYGIIEPWLPPHLQRQFNQFGKYGIWFLIGLLWFVRPFNQLLWNITDTVSDFLVIPTRLAFLGERIFSRYSLYIVLVLLALLWIFRERKSELYRRGSQLINASC
;
A
#
# COMPACT_ATOMS: atom_id res chain seq x y z
N MET A 1 8.72 -3.97 22.06
CA MET A 1 8.62 -5.43 21.85
C MET A 1 9.07 -5.87 20.46
N LEU A 2 8.65 -5.21 19.37
CA LEU A 2 9.19 -5.46 18.02
C LEU A 2 10.73 -5.40 17.89
N PRO A 3 11.46 -4.46 18.55
CA PRO A 3 12.92 -4.35 18.38
C PRO A 3 13.73 -5.50 18.99
N LEU A 4 13.24 -6.11 20.08
CA LEU A 4 13.91 -7.23 20.75
C LEU A 4 13.73 -8.55 19.97
N PHE A 5 12.63 -8.65 19.21
CA PHE A 5 12.32 -9.79 18.33
C PHE A 5 13.26 -9.84 17.11
N PHE A 6 13.64 -8.67 16.58
CA PHE A 6 14.64 -8.56 15.51
C PHE A 6 16.05 -8.93 15.97
N LEU A 7 16.37 -8.74 17.26
CA LEU A 7 17.68 -9.08 17.83
C LEU A 7 17.86 -10.59 18.05
N LEU A 8 16.78 -11.32 18.34
CA LEU A 8 16.81 -12.75 18.68
C LEU A 8 16.78 -13.71 17.47
N ILE A 9 16.36 -13.26 16.28
CA ILE A 9 16.28 -14.10 15.06
C ILE A 9 17.62 -14.25 14.32
N GLY A 10 18.67 -13.57 14.77
CA GLY A 10 20.03 -13.83 14.30
C GLY A 10 20.35 -13.24 12.92
N GLY A 11 21.18 -12.21 12.93
CA GLY A 11 22.39 -12.31 12.11
C GLY A 11 22.46 -11.54 10.79
N ILE A 12 21.52 -10.67 10.44
CA ILE A 12 21.83 -9.47 9.61
C ILE A 12 21.06 -8.29 10.19
N ALA A 13 21.58 -7.82 11.31
CA ALA A 13 21.31 -6.48 11.80
C ALA A 13 22.12 -5.49 10.95
N LEU A 14 21.50 -4.95 9.90
CA LEU A 14 21.79 -3.57 9.50
C LEU A 14 20.56 -2.70 9.76
N PRO A 15 20.19 -2.45 11.04
CA PRO A 15 19.56 -1.20 11.42
C PRO A 15 20.65 -0.12 11.31
N GLY A 16 21.07 0.19 10.09
CA GLY A 16 22.38 0.81 9.87
C GLY A 16 22.59 1.42 8.49
N GLY A 17 21.51 1.57 7.71
CA GLY A 17 21.36 2.71 6.83
C GLY A 17 20.79 3.92 7.57
N ALA A 18 20.92 3.97 8.90
CA ALA A 18 20.87 5.22 9.66
C ALA A 18 22.12 6.06 9.33
N VAL A 19 22.35 6.30 8.04
CA VAL A 19 22.66 7.67 7.68
C VAL A 19 21.45 8.41 8.17
N TYR A 20 21.57 9.09 9.32
CA TYR A 20 20.85 10.32 9.51
C TYR A 20 21.24 11.14 8.29
N ILE A 21 20.51 10.97 7.19
CA ILE A 21 20.51 11.96 6.15
C ILE A 21 20.00 13.13 6.94
N ASN A 22 20.91 14.05 7.24
CA ASN A 22 20.54 15.34 7.75
C ASN A 22 19.48 15.82 6.76
N GLN A 23 18.21 15.70 7.11
CA GLN A 23 17.13 16.19 6.28
C GLN A 23 17.18 17.73 6.21
N ASN A 24 18.05 18.34 7.02
CA ASN A 24 18.49 19.72 6.96
C ASN A 24 19.63 19.97 5.95
N ARG A 25 20.10 18.94 5.21
CA ARG A 25 21.17 19.02 4.19
C ARG A 25 20.81 18.41 2.84
N LEU A 26 19.66 17.75 2.68
CA LEU A 26 19.04 17.56 1.35
C LEU A 26 18.34 18.88 1.00
N GLY A 27 19.05 19.70 0.24
CA GLY A 27 18.93 21.15 0.20
C GLY A 27 17.66 21.78 -0.37
N ASP A 28 16.59 21.02 -0.64
CA ASP A 28 15.40 21.63 -1.21
C ASP A 28 14.07 21.00 -0.74
N ARG A 29 13.10 21.87 -0.43
CA ARG A 29 11.73 21.51 -0.04
C ARG A 29 11.03 20.72 -1.14
N GLN A 30 11.41 20.96 -2.38
CA GLN A 30 10.90 20.31 -3.57
C GLN A 30 11.24 18.81 -3.62
N TRP A 31 12.46 18.41 -3.25
CA TRP A 31 12.87 17.00 -3.26
C TRP A 31 12.11 16.17 -2.22
N LYS A 32 11.88 16.73 -1.03
CA LYS A 32 11.05 16.07 -0.01
C LYS A 32 9.62 15.85 -0.48
N SER A 33 9.06 16.87 -1.14
CA SER A 33 7.71 16.79 -1.73
C SER A 33 7.65 15.74 -2.84
N ALA A 34 8.67 15.68 -3.71
CA ALA A 34 8.75 14.74 -4.82
C ALA A 34 8.89 13.28 -4.36
N VAL A 35 9.68 13.02 -3.31
CA VAL A 35 9.81 11.67 -2.73
C VAL A 35 8.46 11.20 -2.16
N SER A 36 7.73 12.09 -1.48
CA SER A 36 6.41 11.76 -0.97
C SER A 36 5.39 11.57 -2.09
N ALA A 37 5.47 12.35 -3.18
CA ALA A 37 4.62 12.18 -4.35
C ALA A 37 4.89 10.89 -5.14
N ALA A 38 6.07 10.26 -4.99
CA ALA A 38 6.41 9.02 -5.69
C ALA A 38 5.46 7.87 -5.35
N GLY A 39 4.95 7.80 -4.12
CA GLY A 39 3.97 6.79 -3.69
C GLY A 39 2.66 6.86 -4.48
N PRO A 40 1.91 7.98 -4.41
CA PRO A 40 0.71 8.19 -5.22
C PRO A 40 0.95 8.01 -6.72
N CYS A 41 2.09 8.46 -7.25
CA CYS A 41 2.45 8.29 -8.65
C CYS A 41 2.62 6.81 -9.04
N ALA A 42 3.29 6.00 -8.21
CA ALA A 42 3.44 4.57 -8.46
C ALA A 42 2.07 3.85 -8.50
N ASN A 43 1.19 4.19 -7.56
CA ASN A 43 -0.17 3.65 -7.54
C ASN A 43 -0.98 4.09 -8.77
N MET A 44 -0.79 5.32 -9.25
CA MET A 44 -1.43 5.81 -10.47
C MET A 44 -0.95 5.05 -11.72
N ILE A 45 0.33 4.70 -11.80
CA ILE A 45 0.85 3.83 -12.87
C ILE A 45 0.16 2.46 -12.83
N VAL A 46 -0.01 1.87 -11.64
CA VAL A 46 -0.72 0.60 -11.48
C VAL A 46 -2.17 0.71 -11.96
N VAL A 47 -2.88 1.79 -11.59
CA VAL A 47 -4.25 2.06 -12.09
C VAL A 47 -4.29 2.10 -13.61
N LEU A 48 -3.35 2.80 -14.24
CA LEU A 48 -3.30 2.93 -15.71
C LEU A 48 -3.01 1.59 -16.39
N LEU A 49 -2.05 0.81 -15.87
CA LEU A 49 -1.72 -0.51 -16.41
C LEU A 49 -2.89 -1.49 -16.28
N LEU A 50 -3.54 -1.53 -15.12
CA LEU A 50 -4.70 -2.38 -14.90
C LEU A 50 -5.90 -1.93 -15.74
N SER A 51 -6.14 -0.62 -15.88
CA SER A 51 -7.19 -0.09 -16.77
C SER A 51 -6.95 -0.47 -18.23
N LEU A 52 -5.70 -0.41 -18.70
CA LEU A 52 -5.34 -0.84 -20.04
C LEU A 52 -5.59 -2.34 -20.25
N LEU A 53 -5.17 -3.17 -19.28
CA LEU A 53 -5.44 -4.61 -19.29
C LEU A 53 -6.94 -4.91 -19.31
N PHE A 54 -7.72 -4.17 -18.52
CA PHE A 54 -9.18 -4.28 -18.51
C PHE A 54 -9.77 -4.02 -19.89
N ARG A 55 -9.34 -2.94 -20.57
CA ARG A 55 -9.85 -2.55 -21.89
C ARG A 55 -9.49 -3.55 -22.98
N VAL A 56 -8.23 -4.02 -23.01
CA VAL A 56 -7.77 -4.97 -24.03
C VAL A 56 -8.44 -6.34 -23.85
N GLY A 57 -8.61 -6.77 -22.60
CA GLY A 57 -9.19 -8.07 -22.33
C GLY A 57 -10.70 -8.17 -22.57
N GLN A 58 -11.44 -7.06 -22.75
CA GLN A 58 -12.91 -7.12 -22.86
C GLN A 58 -13.39 -8.00 -24.02
N ASN A 59 -12.55 -8.14 -25.04
CA ASN A 59 -12.80 -8.95 -26.22
C ASN A 59 -12.29 -10.38 -26.10
N TRP A 60 -11.64 -10.72 -24.98
CA TRP A 60 -11.12 -12.06 -24.74
C TRP A 60 -12.20 -12.87 -24.03
N ASP A 61 -12.37 -14.13 -24.43
CA ASP A 61 -13.30 -15.07 -23.81
C ASP A 61 -12.73 -15.60 -22.48
N ILE A 62 -12.44 -14.67 -21.56
CA ILE A 62 -11.84 -14.93 -20.25
C ILE A 62 -12.95 -15.26 -19.27
N SER A 63 -12.67 -16.20 -18.38
CA SER A 63 -13.56 -16.63 -17.30
C SER A 63 -14.24 -15.47 -16.58
N SER A 64 -15.55 -15.63 -16.32
CA SER A 64 -16.47 -14.59 -15.84
C SER A 64 -16.10 -13.93 -14.50
N TRP A 65 -15.15 -14.48 -13.73
CA TRP A 65 -14.71 -13.95 -12.45
C TRP A 65 -13.45 -13.06 -12.51
N ILE A 66 -12.65 -13.17 -13.58
CA ILE A 66 -11.40 -12.38 -13.71
C ILE A 66 -11.72 -10.91 -13.99
N PHE A 67 -12.69 -10.66 -14.87
CA PHE A 67 -13.13 -9.30 -15.25
C PHE A 67 -13.60 -8.45 -14.05
N PRO A 68 -14.55 -8.93 -13.22
CA PRO A 68 -14.97 -8.21 -12.03
C PRO A 68 -13.84 -8.00 -11.00
N SER A 69 -12.94 -8.97 -10.85
CA SER A 69 -11.81 -8.89 -9.92
C SER A 69 -10.79 -7.83 -10.36
N LEU A 70 -10.54 -7.73 -11.66
CA LEU A 70 -9.64 -6.75 -12.25
C LEU A 70 -10.24 -5.34 -12.16
N ALA A 71 -11.54 -5.18 -12.47
CA ALA A 71 -12.26 -3.93 -12.26
C ALA A 71 -12.21 -3.48 -10.78
N GLY A 72 -12.49 -4.40 -9.84
CA GLY A 72 -12.41 -4.13 -8.41
C GLY A 72 -11.02 -3.70 -7.97
N SER A 73 -9.98 -4.34 -8.51
CA SER A 73 -8.59 -4.00 -8.22
C SER A 73 -8.23 -2.59 -8.72
N VAL A 74 -8.72 -2.17 -9.90
CA VAL A 74 -8.51 -0.79 -10.37
C VAL A 74 -9.19 0.21 -9.46
N VAL A 75 -10.47 -0.01 -9.13
CA VAL A 75 -11.26 0.87 -8.25
C VAL A 75 -10.58 1.02 -6.88
N LEU A 76 -10.11 -0.07 -6.28
CA LEU A 76 -9.39 -0.03 -5.01
C LEU A 76 -8.06 0.74 -5.11
N ASN A 77 -7.30 0.56 -6.19
CA ASN A 77 -6.06 1.33 -6.38
C ASN A 77 -6.34 2.84 -6.56
N ILE A 78 -7.41 3.21 -7.27
CA ILE A 78 -7.85 4.61 -7.37
C ILE A 78 -8.18 5.15 -5.97
N TYR A 79 -8.94 4.40 -5.18
CA TYR A 79 -9.28 4.78 -3.81
C TYR A 79 -8.04 4.95 -2.92
N VAL A 80 -7.05 4.07 -3.05
CA VAL A 80 -5.75 4.17 -2.36
C VAL A 80 -4.98 5.42 -2.79
N VAL A 81 -4.94 5.75 -4.08
CA VAL A 81 -4.33 7.00 -4.57
C VAL A 81 -4.99 8.21 -3.90
N LEU A 82 -6.32 8.25 -3.86
CA LEU A 82 -7.06 9.35 -3.24
C LEU A 82 -6.78 9.47 -1.74
N ILE A 83 -6.77 8.35 -1.01
CA ILE A 83 -6.39 8.34 0.41
C ILE A 83 -4.96 8.84 0.58
N ASN A 84 -4.01 8.34 -0.21
CA ASN A 84 -2.61 8.74 -0.09
C ASN A 84 -2.38 10.21 -0.48
N LEU A 85 -3.30 10.86 -1.18
CA LEU A 85 -3.23 12.30 -1.45
C LEU A 85 -3.83 13.16 -0.32
N LEU A 86 -4.51 12.57 0.66
CA LEU A 86 -5.07 13.32 1.78
C LEU A 86 -3.96 13.94 2.63
N PRO A 87 -4.14 15.18 3.09
CA PRO A 87 -3.17 15.89 3.93
C PRO A 87 -3.23 15.42 5.40
N ILE A 88 -3.23 14.10 5.62
CA ILE A 88 -3.29 13.49 6.95
C ILE A 88 -1.89 13.03 7.35
N PRO A 89 -1.39 13.44 8.55
CA PRO A 89 -0.11 12.96 9.07
C PRO A 89 -0.09 11.43 9.07
N SER A 90 0.99 10.79 8.60
CA SER A 90 1.12 9.35 8.30
C SER A 90 0.84 8.91 6.86
N LEU A 91 0.26 9.77 6.01
CA LEU A 91 0.05 9.50 4.59
C LEU A 91 1.01 10.33 3.72
N ASP A 92 1.22 9.85 2.49
CA ASP A 92 2.11 10.48 1.52
C ASP A 92 1.71 11.93 1.19
N GLY A 93 0.42 12.25 1.20
CA GLY A 93 -0.12 13.57 0.89
C GLY A 93 0.30 14.63 1.90
N TYR A 94 0.45 14.26 3.17
CA TYR A 94 1.04 15.13 4.18
C TYR A 94 2.51 15.41 3.88
N GLY A 95 3.30 14.40 3.48
CA GLY A 95 4.72 14.62 3.13
C GLY A 95 4.94 15.46 1.87
N ILE A 96 3.94 15.60 0.99
CA ILE A 96 3.97 16.55 -0.14
C ILE A 96 3.88 17.99 0.37
N ILE A 97 3.01 18.26 1.33
CA ILE A 97 2.76 19.62 1.85
C ILE A 97 3.67 19.98 3.03
N GLU A 98 4.18 19.00 3.79
CA GLU A 98 4.96 19.18 5.00
C GLU A 98 6.11 20.18 4.82
N PRO A 99 6.93 20.13 3.75
CA PRO A 99 8.06 21.06 3.56
C PRO A 99 7.63 22.53 3.39
N TRP A 100 6.37 22.77 3.04
CA TRP A 100 5.78 24.10 2.81
C TRP A 100 5.08 24.67 4.04
N LEU A 101 4.80 23.84 5.04
CA LEU A 101 4.20 24.28 6.30
C LEU A 101 5.22 25.01 7.20
N PRO A 102 4.76 25.96 8.04
CA PRO A 102 5.63 26.60 9.03
C PRO A 102 6.13 25.58 10.08
N PRO A 103 7.35 25.77 10.63
CA PRO A 103 7.99 24.77 11.49
C PRO A 103 7.21 24.40 12.76
N HIS A 104 6.38 25.31 13.29
CA HIS A 104 5.55 25.02 14.44
C HIS A 104 4.43 24.02 14.12
N LEU A 105 3.81 24.12 12.94
CA LEU A 105 2.79 23.17 12.49
C LEU A 105 3.40 21.81 12.18
N GLN A 106 4.56 21.77 11.51
CA GLN A 106 5.28 20.52 11.25
C GLN A 106 5.51 19.73 12.54
N ARG A 107 5.99 20.39 13.60
CA ARG A 107 6.23 19.73 14.90
C ARG A 107 4.95 19.20 15.53
N GLN A 108 3.87 19.98 15.50
CA GLN A 108 2.57 19.56 16.03
C GLN A 108 2.03 18.36 15.24
N PHE A 109 1.93 18.46 13.92
CA PHE A 109 1.41 17.39 13.08
C PHE A 109 2.28 16.12 13.12
N ASN A 110 3.61 16.24 13.21
CA ASN A 110 4.51 15.09 13.33
C ASN A 110 4.36 14.36 14.68
N GLN A 111 3.99 15.07 15.76
CA GLN A 111 3.63 14.42 17.02
C GLN A 111 2.32 13.64 16.90
N PHE A 112 1.36 14.16 16.14
CA PHE A 112 0.08 13.49 15.86
C PHE A 112 0.19 12.37 14.81
N GLY A 113 1.30 12.27 14.06
CA GLY A 113 1.52 11.24 13.03
C GLY A 113 1.28 9.81 13.49
N LYS A 114 1.53 9.49 14.76
CA LYS A 114 1.27 8.15 15.33
C LYS A 114 -0.21 7.77 15.36
N TYR A 115 -1.09 8.77 15.44
CA TYR A 115 -2.53 8.60 15.49
C TYR A 115 -3.20 8.84 14.12
N GLY A 116 -2.43 9.23 13.10
CA GLY A 116 -2.92 9.57 11.77
C GLY A 116 -3.78 8.50 11.12
N ILE A 117 -3.35 7.24 11.17
CA ILE A 117 -4.10 6.11 10.63
C ILE A 117 -5.42 5.88 11.37
N TRP A 118 -5.44 6.03 12.71
CA TRP A 118 -6.65 5.90 13.51
C TRP A 118 -7.62 7.04 13.24
N PHE A 119 -7.10 8.25 13.07
CA PHE A 119 -7.88 9.41 12.67
C PHE A 119 -8.49 9.21 11.28
N LEU A 120 -7.73 8.73 10.29
CA LEU A 120 -8.24 8.42 8.96
C LEU A 120 -9.39 7.39 9.03
N ILE A 121 -9.20 6.29 9.76
CA ILE A 121 -10.25 5.26 9.93
C ILE A 121 -11.50 5.87 10.56
N GLY A 122 -11.34 6.68 11.62
CA GLY A 122 -12.45 7.37 12.25
C GLY A 122 -13.16 8.34 11.30
N LEU A 123 -12.41 9.10 10.52
CA LEU A 123 -12.94 10.04 9.55
C LEU A 123 -13.75 9.32 8.46
N LEU A 124 -13.25 8.22 7.93
CA LEU A 124 -13.95 7.43 6.90
C LEU A 124 -15.22 6.76 7.45
N TRP A 125 -15.22 6.28 8.69
CA TRP A 125 -16.35 5.54 9.25
C TRP A 125 -17.44 6.46 9.83
N PHE A 126 -17.04 7.45 10.64
CA PHE A 126 -17.98 8.30 11.36
C PHE A 126 -18.47 9.47 10.51
N VAL A 127 -17.65 9.97 9.58
CA VAL A 127 -18.02 11.10 8.71
C VAL A 127 -18.49 10.58 7.36
N ARG A 128 -19.75 10.14 7.33
CA ARG A 128 -20.42 9.68 6.10
C ARG A 128 -20.26 10.61 4.89
N PRO A 129 -20.44 11.95 4.98
CA PRO A 129 -20.32 12.81 3.80
C PRO A 129 -18.89 12.84 3.25
N PHE A 130 -17.88 12.69 4.10
CA PHE A 130 -16.49 12.64 3.68
C PHE A 130 -16.19 11.35 2.91
N ASN A 131 -16.61 10.20 3.45
CA ASN A 131 -16.49 8.93 2.75
C ASN A 131 -17.24 8.93 1.41
N GLN A 132 -18.47 9.46 1.39
CA GLN A 132 -19.26 9.61 0.16
C GLN A 132 -18.54 10.48 -0.88
N LEU A 133 -17.92 11.58 -0.46
CA LEU A 133 -17.14 12.42 -1.37
C LEU A 133 -15.99 11.63 -2.02
N LEU A 134 -15.23 10.86 -1.24
CA LEU A 134 -14.14 10.04 -1.76
C LEU A 134 -14.63 8.97 -2.73
N TRP A 135 -15.74 8.30 -2.42
CA TRP A 135 -16.37 7.34 -3.33
C TRP A 135 -16.87 8.01 -4.61
N ASN A 136 -17.53 9.16 -4.52
CA ASN A 136 -17.99 9.89 -5.71
C ASN A 136 -16.84 10.30 -6.63
N ILE A 137 -15.71 10.74 -6.06
CA ILE A 137 -14.50 11.04 -6.84
C ILE A 137 -13.95 9.77 -7.48
N THR A 138 -13.88 8.67 -6.72
CA THR A 138 -13.44 7.36 -7.22
C THR A 138 -14.29 6.88 -8.38
N ASP A 139 -15.62 7.04 -8.26
CA ASP A 139 -16.58 6.67 -9.30
C ASP A 139 -16.41 7.52 -10.54
N THR A 140 -16.28 8.84 -10.39
CA THR A 140 -16.03 9.76 -11.50
C THR A 140 -14.75 9.41 -12.26
N VAL A 141 -13.67 9.10 -11.54
CA VAL A 141 -12.39 8.70 -12.14
C VAL A 141 -12.51 7.32 -12.82
N SER A 142 -13.22 6.38 -12.21
CA SER A 142 -13.42 5.05 -12.77
C SER A 142 -14.26 5.08 -14.05
N ASP A 143 -15.32 5.89 -14.06
CA ASP A 143 -16.17 6.10 -15.24
C ASP A 143 -15.39 6.77 -16.37
N PHE A 144 -14.54 7.75 -16.06
CA PHE A 144 -13.61 8.34 -17.02
C PHE A 144 -12.66 7.29 -17.63
N LEU A 145 -12.21 6.34 -16.81
CA LEU A 145 -11.40 5.21 -17.25
C LEU A 145 -12.19 4.09 -17.93
N VAL A 146 -13.52 4.23 -18.10
CA VAL A 146 -14.43 3.25 -18.71
C VAL A 146 -14.42 1.92 -17.94
N ILE A 147 -14.38 2.01 -16.61
CA ILE A 147 -14.39 0.87 -15.69
C ILE A 147 -15.71 0.88 -14.92
N PRO A 148 -16.62 -0.09 -15.12
CA PRO A 148 -17.92 -0.07 -14.47
C PRO A 148 -17.77 -0.29 -12.96
N THR A 149 -18.01 0.75 -12.16
CA THR A 149 -17.99 0.68 -10.67
C THR A 149 -19.11 -0.18 -10.10
N ARG A 150 -20.19 -0.42 -10.86
CA ARG A 150 -21.20 -1.45 -10.55
C ARG A 150 -20.60 -2.86 -10.38
N LEU A 151 -19.48 -3.17 -11.04
CA LEU A 151 -18.79 -4.45 -10.86
C LEU A 151 -18.00 -4.51 -9.55
N ALA A 152 -17.54 -3.38 -9.01
CA ALA A 152 -16.84 -3.33 -7.72
C ALA A 152 -17.79 -3.66 -6.56
N PHE A 153 -19.06 -3.22 -6.62
CA PHE A 153 -20.10 -3.59 -5.65
C PHE A 153 -20.57 -5.06 -5.79
N LEU A 154 -20.47 -5.66 -6.98
CA LEU A 154 -20.61 -7.11 -7.15
C LEU A 154 -19.38 -7.86 -6.60
N GLY A 155 -18.21 -7.23 -6.69
CA GLY A 155 -16.95 -7.68 -6.11
C GLY A 155 -17.02 -7.89 -4.60
N GLU A 156 -17.73 -7.06 -3.82
CA GLU A 156 -17.92 -7.31 -2.38
C GLU A 156 -18.62 -8.64 -2.09
N ARG A 157 -19.66 -8.99 -2.87
CA ARG A 157 -20.38 -10.26 -2.69
C ARG A 157 -19.55 -11.47 -3.08
N ILE A 158 -18.68 -11.33 -4.08
CA ILE A 158 -17.76 -12.39 -4.51
C ILE A 158 -16.57 -12.50 -3.54
N PHE A 159 -15.99 -11.37 -3.13
CA PHE A 159 -14.84 -11.30 -2.22
C PHE A 159 -15.20 -11.82 -0.83
N SER A 160 -16.38 -11.49 -0.31
CA SER A 160 -16.89 -12.10 0.93
C SER A 160 -16.92 -13.63 0.85
N ARG A 161 -17.35 -14.18 -0.29
CA ARG A 161 -17.46 -15.62 -0.52
C ARG A 161 -16.12 -16.33 -0.70
N TYR A 162 -15.13 -15.66 -1.31
CA TYR A 162 -13.80 -16.24 -1.59
C TYR A 162 -12.70 -15.79 -0.62
N SER A 163 -12.97 -14.87 0.29
CA SER A 163 -12.00 -14.33 1.26
C SER A 163 -11.30 -15.44 2.06
N LEU A 164 -12.04 -16.46 2.51
CA LEU A 164 -11.50 -17.62 3.20
C LEU A 164 -10.50 -18.40 2.33
N TYR A 165 -10.80 -18.61 1.04
CA TYR A 165 -9.90 -19.32 0.13
C TYR A 165 -8.63 -18.52 -0.14
N ILE A 166 -8.72 -17.20 -0.29
CA ILE A 166 -7.57 -16.31 -0.49
C ILE A 166 -6.66 -16.33 0.75
N VAL A 167 -7.24 -16.26 1.95
CA VAL A 167 -6.49 -16.36 3.21
C VAL A 167 -5.80 -17.72 3.34
N LEU A 168 -6.49 -18.81 3.01
CA LEU A 168 -5.92 -20.16 3.05
C LEU A 168 -4.77 -20.33 2.05
N VAL A 169 -4.90 -19.78 0.83
CA VAL A 169 -3.82 -19.80 -0.17
C VAL A 169 -2.62 -18.97 0.27
N LEU A 170 -2.84 -17.78 0.84
CA LEU A 170 -1.78 -16.95 1.41
C LEU A 170 -1.06 -17.65 2.57
N LEU A 171 -1.80 -18.30 3.47
CA LEU A 171 -1.22 -19.09 4.55
C LEU A 171 -0.45 -20.31 4.03
N ALA A 172 -0.97 -21.01 3.03
CA ALA A 172 -0.29 -22.14 2.39
C ALA A 172 1.00 -21.70 1.69
N LEU A 173 0.98 -20.57 0.99
CA LEU A 173 2.18 -19.97 0.39
C LEU A 173 3.19 -19.57 1.46
N LEU A 174 2.77 -18.88 2.52
CA LEU A 174 3.66 -18.52 3.63
C LEU A 174 4.26 -19.75 4.31
N TRP A 175 3.48 -20.82 4.46
CA TRP A 175 3.94 -22.09 5.00
C TRP A 175 4.97 -22.76 4.09
N ILE A 176 4.69 -22.89 2.79
CA ILE A 176 5.62 -23.41 1.77
C ILE A 176 6.92 -22.60 1.73
N PHE A 177 6.83 -21.27 1.73
CA PHE A 177 8.00 -20.40 1.70
C PHE A 177 8.81 -20.46 3.00
N ARG A 178 8.15 -20.65 4.14
CA ARG A 178 8.82 -20.86 5.43
C ARG A 178 9.58 -22.20 5.44
N GLU A 179 8.99 -23.25 4.90
CA GLU A 179 9.60 -24.58 4.87
C GLU A 179 10.85 -24.60 3.97
N ARG A 180 10.77 -24.02 2.76
CA ARG A 180 11.95 -23.88 1.88
C ARG A 180 13.08 -23.06 2.50
N LYS A 181 12.77 -21.97 3.21
CA LYS A 181 13.81 -21.17 3.91
C LYS A 181 14.50 -21.97 5.01
N SER A 182 13.78 -22.85 5.71
CA SER A 182 14.34 -23.70 6.77
C SER A 182 15.31 -24.77 6.22
N GLU A 183 15.03 -25.33 5.04
CA GLU A 183 15.93 -26.28 4.37
C GLU A 183 17.22 -25.62 3.88
N LEU A 184 17.12 -24.42 3.30
CA LEU A 184 18.27 -23.65 2.82
C LEU A 184 19.22 -23.28 3.96
N TYR A 185 18.69 -22.91 5.13
CA TYR A 185 19.51 -22.62 6.32
C TYR A 185 20.25 -23.87 6.84
N ARG A 186 19.57 -25.03 6.90
CA ARG A 186 20.20 -26.29 7.32
C ARG A 186 21.33 -26.71 6.38
N ARG A 187 21.11 -26.68 5.07
CA ARG A 187 22.16 -27.00 4.07
C ARG A 187 23.34 -26.03 4.11
N GLY A 188 23.07 -24.73 4.29
CA GLY A 188 24.12 -23.73 4.43
C GLY A 188 25.00 -23.97 5.68
N SER A 189 24.38 -24.28 6.83
CA SER A 189 25.11 -24.57 8.06
C SER A 189 25.97 -25.86 7.98
N GLN A 190 25.51 -26.87 7.25
CA GLN A 190 26.26 -28.11 7.06
C GLN A 190 27.49 -27.92 6.17
N LEU A 191 27.40 -27.06 5.14
CA LEU A 191 28.55 -26.75 4.28
C LEU A 191 29.63 -25.94 5.00
N ILE A 192 29.24 -25.02 5.91
CA ILE A 192 30.19 -24.25 6.72
C ILE A 192 30.89 -25.16 7.74
N ASN A 193 30.15 -26.02 8.43
CA ASN A 193 30.73 -26.94 9.42
C ASN A 193 31.54 -28.10 8.82
N ALA A 194 31.32 -28.45 7.55
CA ALA A 194 32.12 -29.45 6.84
C ALA A 194 33.44 -28.87 6.25
N SER A 195 33.63 -27.56 6.33
CA SER A 195 34.81 -26.84 5.81
C SER A 195 35.80 -26.38 6.89
N CYS A 196 35.52 -26.68 8.17
CA CYS A 196 36.42 -26.53 9.32
C CYS A 196 36.86 -27.90 9.81
#